data_AF-A0A931LSG8-F1
#
_entry.id   AF-A0A931LSG8-F1
#
_cell.length_a   1.000
_cell.length_b   1.000
_cell.length_c   1.000
_cell.angle_alpha   90.00
_cell.angle_beta   90.00
_cell.angle_gamma   90.00
#
_symmetry.space_group_name_H-M   'P 1'
#
loop_
_entity.id
_entity.type
_entity.pdbx_description
1 polymer ?
#
loop_
_entity_poly.entity_id
_entity_poly.type
_entity_poly.pdbx_seq_one_letter_code
_entity_poly.pdbx_strand_id
1 'polypeptide(L)'
;MSELTNIFDSFYSRFVLRDFLAKVMPGLILIFALGSAATTGFIGIYAILSFGAWLVLLGVAWIAGFAVHSFGMLSRLIKYVPDGVDLKEFSQQEIEFYKRLGPEEQRRYERLGVIKDTCGNTFVALLLLLAIFIIDGIADWISSGATAATSVTFGTLYSILAFIVVVAGLVYLLRKAHIDYVGWQHEYMNMALEGYKSPKTTGKANG
;
A
#
# COMPACT_ATOMS: atom_id res chain seq x y z
N MET A 1 -14.01 13.98 -25.39
CA MET A 1 -13.65 13.99 -23.95
C MET A 1 -14.21 12.80 -23.20
N SER A 2 -15.46 12.39 -23.42
CA SER A 2 -16.10 11.22 -22.75
C SER A 2 -15.36 9.88 -22.94
N GLU A 3 -14.80 9.61 -24.12
CA GLU A 3 -14.11 8.33 -24.38
C GLU A 3 -12.79 8.16 -23.61
N LEU A 4 -12.02 9.25 -23.48
CA LEU A 4 -10.75 9.24 -22.75
C LEU A 4 -10.98 9.03 -21.26
N THR A 5 -12.00 9.68 -20.70
CA THR A 5 -12.44 9.46 -19.32
C THR A 5 -12.90 8.02 -19.11
N ASN A 6 -13.64 7.44 -20.05
CA ASN A 6 -14.08 6.03 -19.97
C ASN A 6 -12.91 5.04 -20.05
N ILE A 7 -11.88 5.32 -20.85
CA ILE A 7 -10.67 4.47 -20.92
C ILE A 7 -9.89 4.57 -19.61
N PHE A 8 -9.70 5.77 -19.06
CA PHE A 8 -9.04 5.95 -17.77
C PHE A 8 -9.83 5.33 -16.62
N ASP A 9 -11.16 5.50 -16.59
CA ASP A 9 -12.02 4.85 -15.61
C ASP A 9 -11.98 3.33 -15.75
N SER A 10 -11.92 2.79 -16.97
CA SER A 10 -11.70 1.36 -17.17
C SER A 10 -10.30 0.93 -16.75
N PHE A 11 -9.26 1.70 -17.00
CA PHE A 11 -7.90 1.34 -16.59
C PHE A 11 -7.70 1.41 -15.07
N TYR A 12 -8.40 2.36 -14.43
CA TYR A 12 -8.43 2.53 -12.98
C TYR A 12 -9.32 1.47 -12.30
N SER A 13 -10.49 1.16 -12.88
CA SER A 13 -11.43 0.16 -12.34
C SER A 13 -10.98 -1.26 -12.61
N ARG A 14 -10.28 -1.51 -13.73
CA ARG A 14 -9.71 -2.81 -14.03
C ARG A 14 -8.45 -2.96 -13.19
N PHE A 15 -8.48 -3.94 -12.30
CA PHE A 15 -7.41 -4.72 -11.66
C PHE A 15 -5.95 -4.25 -11.79
N VAL A 16 -5.49 -3.84 -12.99
CA VAL A 16 -4.12 -3.41 -13.29
C VAL A 16 -3.62 -2.29 -12.37
N LEU A 17 -4.30 -1.14 -12.28
CA LEU A 17 -3.75 -0.03 -11.49
C LEU A 17 -3.78 -0.32 -9.99
N ARG A 18 -4.86 -0.95 -9.52
CA ARG A 18 -5.00 -1.40 -8.13
C ARG A 18 -3.87 -2.35 -7.76
N ASP A 19 -3.68 -3.42 -8.53
CA ASP A 19 -2.69 -4.43 -8.21
C ASP A 19 -1.26 -3.90 -8.43
N PHE A 20 -1.07 -2.98 -9.39
CA PHE A 20 0.21 -2.30 -9.59
C PHE A 20 0.59 -1.46 -8.37
N LEU A 21 -0.29 -0.57 -7.91
CA LEU A 21 0.01 0.32 -6.78
C LEU A 21 0.01 -0.42 -5.45
N ALA A 22 -0.94 -1.32 -5.22
CA ALA A 22 -1.09 -1.99 -3.94
C ALA A 22 -0.14 -3.19 -3.77
N LYS A 23 0.33 -3.83 -4.85
CA LYS A 23 1.19 -5.03 -4.75
C LYS A 23 2.53 -4.84 -5.43
N VAL A 24 2.55 -4.46 -6.71
CA VAL A 24 3.81 -4.37 -7.47
C VAL A 24 4.75 -3.31 -6.89
N MET A 25 4.26 -2.10 -6.63
CA MET A 25 5.07 -1.00 -6.09
C MET A 25 5.71 -1.34 -4.71
N PRO A 26 4.95 -1.78 -3.68
CA PRO A 26 5.52 -2.26 -2.42
C PRO A 26 6.51 -3.42 -2.59
N GLY A 27 6.22 -4.36 -3.49
CA GLY A 27 7.11 -5.47 -3.78
C GLY A 27 8.41 -5.04 -4.45
N LEU A 28 8.37 -4.08 -5.38
CA LEU A 28 9.56 -3.46 -5.96
C LEU A 28 10.40 -2.81 -4.87
N ILE A 29 9.80 -2.01 -3.97
CA ILE A 29 10.51 -1.40 -2.85
C ILE A 29 11.27 -2.45 -2.03
N LEU A 30 10.63 -3.58 -1.72
CA LEU A 30 11.26 -4.67 -0.98
C LEU A 30 12.41 -5.33 -1.77
N ILE A 31 12.20 -5.63 -3.05
CA ILE A 31 13.25 -6.22 -3.92
C ILE A 31 14.44 -5.27 -4.05
N PHE A 32 14.18 -3.97 -4.22
CA PHE A 32 15.22 -2.94 -4.27
C PHE A 32 16.00 -2.88 -2.95
N ALA A 33 15.33 -2.95 -1.80
CA ALA A 33 15.99 -2.98 -0.51
C ALA A 33 16.90 -4.21 -0.37
N LEU A 34 16.37 -5.40 -0.66
CA LEU A 34 17.11 -6.66 -0.54
C LEU A 34 18.29 -6.72 -1.50
N GLY A 35 18.10 -6.33 -2.76
CA GLY A 35 19.18 -6.37 -3.74
C GLY A 35 20.25 -5.32 -3.47
N SER A 36 19.88 -4.15 -2.96
CA SER A 36 20.86 -3.12 -2.57
C SER A 36 21.71 -3.58 -1.38
N ALA A 37 21.12 -4.29 -0.42
CA ALA A 37 21.86 -4.91 0.68
C ALA A 37 22.73 -6.11 0.23
N ALA A 38 22.28 -6.85 -0.80
CA ALA A 38 23.00 -8.04 -1.25
C ALA A 38 24.23 -7.72 -2.11
N THR A 39 24.24 -6.61 -2.87
CA THR A 39 25.35 -6.31 -3.78
C THR A 39 25.53 -4.82 -4.07
N THR A 40 26.77 -4.36 -3.97
CA THR A 40 27.18 -3.03 -4.42
C THR A 40 27.04 -2.93 -5.95
N GLY A 41 26.15 -2.07 -6.44
CA GLY A 41 25.89 -1.91 -7.88
C GLY A 41 24.60 -2.55 -8.38
N PHE A 42 23.74 -3.04 -7.48
CA PHE A 42 22.43 -3.60 -7.82
C PHE A 42 21.58 -2.69 -8.75
N ILE A 43 21.68 -1.37 -8.58
CA ILE A 43 20.97 -0.38 -9.42
C ILE A 43 21.38 -0.51 -10.91
N GLY A 44 22.65 -0.83 -11.19
CA GLY A 44 23.15 -0.99 -12.56
C GLY A 44 22.53 -2.18 -13.30
N ILE A 45 22.09 -3.22 -12.57
CA ILE A 45 21.45 -4.40 -13.15
C ILE A 45 20.13 -4.02 -13.82
N TYR A 46 19.36 -3.09 -13.24
CA TYR A 46 18.08 -2.66 -13.81
C TYR A 46 18.21 -1.93 -15.14
N ALA A 47 19.31 -1.19 -15.33
CA ALA A 47 19.55 -0.44 -16.55
C ALA A 47 19.77 -1.34 -17.78
N ILE A 48 20.18 -2.59 -17.57
CA ILE A 48 20.49 -3.55 -18.64
C ILE A 48 19.41 -4.62 -18.83
N LEU A 49 18.31 -4.58 -18.07
CA LEU A 49 17.23 -5.55 -18.20
C LEU A 49 16.51 -5.41 -19.53
N SER A 50 16.33 -6.53 -20.23
CA SER A 50 15.48 -6.60 -21.41
C SER A 50 14.01 -6.38 -21.03
N PHE A 51 13.17 -6.03 -22.01
CA PHE A 51 11.72 -5.90 -21.78
C PHE A 51 11.10 -7.15 -21.15
N GLY A 52 11.49 -8.35 -21.61
CA GLY A 52 11.03 -9.61 -21.02
C GLY A 52 11.47 -9.78 -19.57
N ALA A 53 12.70 -9.39 -19.23
CA ALA A 53 13.17 -9.43 -17.85
C ALA A 53 12.43 -8.44 -16.94
N TRP A 54 12.04 -7.27 -17.45
CA TRP A 54 11.17 -6.34 -16.74
C TRP A 54 9.80 -6.95 -16.43
N LEU A 55 9.19 -7.67 -17.37
CA LEU A 55 7.92 -8.37 -17.11
C LEU A 55 8.05 -9.42 -16.02
N VAL A 56 9.14 -10.21 -16.03
CA VAL A 56 9.42 -11.19 -14.98
C VAL A 56 9.61 -10.49 -13.64
N LEU A 57 10.39 -9.41 -13.59
CA LEU A 57 10.60 -8.63 -12.37
C LEU A 57 9.29 -8.08 -11.81
N LEU A 58 8.40 -7.55 -12.66
CA LEU A 58 7.08 -7.07 -12.22
C LEU A 58 6.23 -8.21 -11.64
N GLY A 59 6.29 -9.41 -12.22
CA GLY A 59 5.65 -10.61 -11.67
C GLY A 59 6.21 -11.00 -10.30
N VAL A 60 7.54 -11.00 -10.14
CA VAL A 60 8.19 -11.28 -8.86
C VAL A 60 7.85 -10.20 -7.82
N ALA A 61 7.83 -8.94 -8.23
CA ALA A 61 7.42 -7.83 -7.38
C ALA A 61 5.96 -7.95 -6.94
N TRP A 62 5.06 -8.38 -7.81
CA TRP A 62 3.67 -8.64 -7.43
C TRP A 62 3.56 -9.70 -6.32
N ILE A 63 4.30 -10.81 -6.44
CA ILE A 63 4.37 -11.87 -5.40
C ILE A 63 4.97 -11.32 -4.10
N ALA A 64 6.06 -10.56 -4.18
CA ALA A 64 6.67 -9.92 -3.02
C ALA A 64 5.69 -8.95 -2.32
N GLY A 65 4.87 -8.23 -3.09
CA GLY A 65 3.80 -7.38 -2.57
C GLY A 65 2.76 -8.15 -1.73
N PHE A 66 2.44 -9.38 -2.09
CA PHE A 66 1.61 -10.25 -1.24
C PHE A 66 2.33 -10.64 0.05
N ALA A 67 3.62 -10.95 -0.02
CA ALA A 67 4.40 -11.25 1.18
C ALA A 67 4.43 -10.06 2.15
N VAL A 68 4.64 -8.83 1.62
CA VAL A 68 4.57 -7.58 2.40
C VAL A 68 3.19 -7.41 3.05
N HIS A 69 2.12 -7.62 2.28
CA HIS A 69 0.75 -7.50 2.79
C HIS A 69 0.48 -8.51 3.91
N SER A 70 0.79 -9.79 3.68
CA SER A 70 0.61 -10.86 4.67
C SER A 70 1.42 -10.62 5.93
N PHE A 71 2.67 -10.16 5.80
CA PHE A 71 3.49 -9.76 6.94
C PHE A 71 2.86 -8.59 7.71
N GLY A 72 2.38 -7.56 7.00
CA GLY A 72 1.70 -6.41 7.59
C GLY A 72 0.45 -6.79 8.37
N MET A 73 -0.35 -7.72 7.84
CA MET A 73 -1.53 -8.26 8.52
C MET A 73 -1.16 -9.11 9.74
N LEU A 74 -0.18 -10.01 9.62
CA LEU A 74 0.29 -10.87 10.71
C LEU A 74 0.87 -10.06 11.89
N SER A 75 1.62 -9.00 11.58
CA SER A 75 2.20 -8.07 12.56
C SER A 75 1.20 -7.03 13.09
N ARG A 76 -0.06 -7.05 12.63
CA ARG A 76 -1.10 -6.06 12.95
C ARG A 76 -0.73 -4.62 12.60
N LEU A 77 0.22 -4.45 11.67
CA LEU A 77 0.58 -3.15 11.13
C LEU A 77 -0.48 -2.67 10.15
N ILE A 78 -0.94 -3.56 9.26
CA ILE A 78 -2.05 -3.32 8.33
C ILE A 78 -3.33 -3.73 9.03
N LYS A 79 -4.31 -2.83 9.06
CA LYS A 79 -5.63 -3.08 9.59
C LYS A 79 -6.61 -3.32 8.45
N TYR A 80 -7.37 -4.40 8.55
CA TYR A 80 -8.45 -4.67 7.62
C TYR A 80 -9.75 -3.99 8.05
N VAL A 81 -10.02 -3.97 9.36
CA VAL A 81 -11.19 -3.34 10.00
C VAL A 81 -10.78 -2.22 10.96
N PRO A 82 -11.65 -1.22 11.22
CA PRO A 82 -11.41 -0.22 12.25
C PRO A 82 -11.29 -0.84 13.65
N ASP A 83 -10.61 -0.12 14.54
CA ASP A 83 -10.49 -0.55 15.94
C ASP A 83 -11.88 -0.60 16.61
N GLY A 84 -12.13 -1.68 17.34
CA GLY A 84 -13.39 -1.88 18.06
C GLY A 84 -14.53 -2.45 17.21
N VAL A 85 -14.32 -2.65 15.90
CA VAL A 85 -15.30 -3.31 15.02
C VAL A 85 -15.00 -4.80 14.93
N ASP A 86 -16.01 -5.64 15.15
CA ASP A 86 -15.86 -7.08 14.99
C ASP A 86 -15.72 -7.46 13.50
N LEU A 87 -14.77 -8.35 13.20
CA LEU A 87 -14.47 -8.74 11.81
C LEU A 87 -15.66 -9.45 11.14
N LYS A 88 -16.41 -10.25 11.90
CA LYS A 88 -17.57 -10.97 11.35
C LYS A 88 -18.71 -10.01 11.08
N GLU A 89 -18.95 -9.04 11.98
CA GLU A 89 -19.91 -7.97 11.75
C GLU A 89 -19.55 -7.14 10.50
N PHE A 90 -18.29 -6.72 10.39
CA PHE A 90 -17.81 -5.97 9.23
C PHE A 90 -18.02 -6.74 7.92
N SER A 91 -17.65 -8.02 7.89
CA SER A 91 -17.83 -8.88 6.72
C SER A 91 -19.31 -9.05 6.35
N GLN A 92 -20.21 -9.16 7.34
CA GLN A 92 -21.65 -9.20 7.09
C GLN A 92 -22.17 -7.89 6.50
N GLN A 93 -21.74 -6.75 7.03
CA GLN A 93 -22.08 -5.43 6.50
C GLN A 93 -21.59 -5.25 5.05
N GLU A 94 -20.37 -5.70 4.75
CA GLU A 94 -19.81 -5.66 3.39
C GLU A 94 -20.64 -6.52 2.42
N ILE A 95 -21.03 -7.73 2.83
CA ILE A 95 -21.92 -8.58 2.02
C ILE A 95 -23.28 -7.90 1.79
N GLU A 96 -23.86 -7.25 2.80
CA GLU A 96 -25.10 -6.49 2.64
C GLU A 96 -24.94 -5.29 1.71
N PHE A 97 -23.83 -4.57 1.82
CA PHE A 97 -23.48 -3.43 0.99
C PHE A 97 -23.45 -3.84 -0.50
N TYR A 98 -22.73 -4.91 -0.85
CA TYR A 98 -22.67 -5.41 -2.22
C TYR A 98 -24.01 -5.96 -2.75
N LYS A 99 -24.87 -6.49 -1.87
CA LYS A 99 -26.20 -6.98 -2.27
C LYS A 99 -27.20 -5.86 -2.53
N ARG A 100 -27.13 -4.76 -1.80
CA ARG A 100 -28.17 -3.70 -1.82
C ARG A 100 -27.84 -2.53 -2.72
N LEU A 101 -26.55 -2.18 -2.84
CA LEU A 101 -26.15 -0.94 -3.47
C LEU A 101 -25.74 -1.12 -4.93
N GLY A 102 -26.00 -0.08 -5.72
CA GLY A 102 -25.69 -0.05 -7.14
C GLY A 102 -24.19 0.02 -7.45
N PRO A 103 -23.82 -0.15 -8.73
CA PRO A 103 -22.41 -0.24 -9.17
C PRO A 103 -21.62 1.07 -9.00
N GLU A 104 -22.27 2.20 -8.74
CA GLU A 104 -21.59 3.46 -8.45
C GLU A 104 -21.03 3.49 -7.01
N GLU A 105 -21.87 3.15 -6.03
CA GLU A 105 -21.49 3.06 -4.62
C GLU A 105 -20.40 2.00 -4.41
N GLN A 106 -20.52 0.86 -5.09
CA GLN A 106 -19.51 -0.20 -5.07
C GLN A 106 -18.16 0.30 -5.58
N ARG A 107 -18.14 1.04 -6.70
CA ARG A 107 -16.91 1.62 -7.24
C ARG A 107 -16.26 2.61 -6.29
N ARG A 108 -17.04 3.42 -5.58
CA ARG A 108 -16.53 4.36 -4.57
C ARG A 108 -15.94 3.63 -3.37
N TYR A 109 -16.62 2.60 -2.87
CA TYR A 109 -16.12 1.73 -1.79
C TYR A 109 -14.81 1.03 -2.18
N GLU A 110 -14.75 0.48 -3.40
CA GLU A 110 -13.55 -0.16 -3.94
C GLU A 110 -12.38 0.82 -4.04
N ARG A 111 -12.61 2.05 -4.52
CA ARG A 111 -11.58 3.09 -4.58
C ARG A 111 -10.97 3.37 -3.21
N LEU A 112 -11.81 3.49 -2.17
CA LEU A 112 -11.32 3.64 -0.79
C LEU A 112 -10.48 2.44 -0.36
N GLY A 113 -10.92 1.22 -0.69
CA GLY A 113 -10.16 -0.01 -0.45
C GLY A 113 -8.80 -0.03 -1.15
N VAL A 114 -8.71 0.41 -2.41
CA VAL A 114 -7.43 0.50 -3.14
C VAL A 114 -6.48 1.47 -2.47
N ILE A 115 -6.95 2.65 -2.07
CA ILE A 115 -6.12 3.66 -1.40
C ILE A 115 -5.65 3.13 -0.05
N LYS A 116 -6.57 2.55 0.74
CA LYS A 116 -6.29 1.90 2.03
C LYS A 116 -5.17 0.86 1.90
N ASP A 117 -5.31 -0.05 0.94
CA ASP A 117 -4.37 -1.16 0.72
C ASP A 117 -3.03 -0.66 0.18
N THR A 118 -3.04 0.33 -0.70
CA THR A 118 -1.82 0.96 -1.24
C THR A 118 -1.03 1.62 -0.11
N CYS A 119 -1.68 2.50 0.68
CA CYS A 119 -1.04 3.12 1.84
C CYS A 119 -0.51 2.07 2.82
N GLY A 120 -1.32 1.06 3.12
CA GLY A 120 -0.99 -0.07 3.99
C GLY A 120 0.27 -0.81 3.56
N ASN A 121 0.28 -1.32 2.33
CA ASN A 121 1.39 -2.14 1.84
C ASN A 121 2.65 -1.29 1.61
N THR A 122 2.53 -0.06 1.12
CA THR A 122 3.69 0.82 0.91
C THR A 122 4.35 1.21 2.23
N PHE A 123 3.60 1.52 3.29
CA PHE A 123 4.24 1.87 4.57
C PHE A 123 4.99 0.66 5.15
N VAL A 124 4.44 -0.57 5.05
CA VAL A 124 5.13 -1.78 5.52
C VAL A 124 6.39 -2.03 4.70
N ALA A 125 6.33 -1.89 3.38
CA ALA A 125 7.50 -2.04 2.52
C ALA A 125 8.62 -1.04 2.87
N LEU A 126 8.27 0.22 3.16
CA LEU A 126 9.24 1.23 3.59
C LEU A 126 9.82 0.95 4.99
N LEU A 127 9.02 0.43 5.92
CA LEU A 127 9.50 -0.04 7.22
C LEU A 127 10.49 -1.19 7.07
N LEU A 128 10.18 -2.17 6.21
CA LEU A 128 11.09 -3.28 5.91
C LEU A 128 12.36 -2.78 5.22
N LEU A 129 12.25 -1.82 4.31
CA LEU A 129 13.41 -1.17 3.69
C LEU A 129 14.30 -0.53 4.76
N LEU A 130 13.75 0.27 5.69
CA LEU A 130 14.55 0.86 6.77
C LEU A 130 15.22 -0.22 7.63
N ALA A 131 14.48 -1.28 7.99
CA ALA A 131 15.03 -2.37 8.79
C ALA A 131 16.19 -3.08 8.07
N ILE A 132 16.03 -3.39 6.78
CA ILE A 132 17.07 -4.02 5.96
C ILE A 132 18.31 -3.13 5.90
N PHE A 133 18.16 -1.83 5.59
CA PHE A 133 19.29 -0.90 5.53
C PHE A 133 20.01 -0.73 6.88
N ILE A 134 19.28 -0.73 8.00
CA ILE A 134 19.89 -0.67 9.33
C ILE A 134 20.67 -1.95 9.63
N ILE A 135 20.09 -3.12 9.34
CA ILE A 135 20.74 -4.42 9.57
C ILE A 135 22.01 -4.55 8.71
N ASP A 136 21.90 -4.18 7.44
CA ASP A 136 23.01 -4.19 6.48
C ASP A 136 24.14 -3.27 6.93
N GLY A 137 23.82 -2.02 7.29
CA GLY A 137 24.81 -1.07 7.82
C GLY A 137 25.48 -1.53 9.11
N ILE A 138 24.74 -2.22 10.00
CA ILE A 138 25.33 -2.83 11.21
C ILE A 138 26.26 -3.99 10.83
N ALA A 139 25.85 -4.85 9.90
CA ALA A 139 26.66 -5.99 9.44
C ALA A 139 27.97 -5.53 8.78
N ASP A 140 27.89 -4.51 7.92
CA ASP A 140 29.05 -3.87 7.31
C ASP A 140 29.97 -3.24 8.35
N TRP A 141 29.41 -2.55 9.36
CA TRP A 141 30.20 -1.98 10.44
C TRP A 141 30.93 -3.04 11.26
N ILE A 142 30.28 -4.18 11.55
CA ILE A 142 30.89 -5.30 12.26
C ILE A 142 32.01 -5.95 11.42
N SER A 143 31.77 -6.17 10.13
CA SER A 143 32.71 -6.89 9.25
C SER A 143 33.96 -6.08 8.90
N SER A 144 33.81 -4.76 8.75
CA SER A 144 34.90 -3.86 8.36
C SER A 144 35.74 -3.35 9.55
N GLY A 145 35.32 -3.63 10.79
CA GLY A 145 35.97 -3.20 12.01
C GLY A 145 35.97 -1.68 12.21
N ALA A 146 36.55 -1.20 13.32
CA ALA A 146 36.63 0.24 13.62
C ALA A 146 37.45 1.07 12.59
N THR A 147 38.18 0.40 11.70
CA THR A 147 39.03 1.00 10.66
C THR A 147 38.27 1.59 9.47
N ALA A 148 37.00 1.23 9.24
CA ALA A 148 36.17 1.83 8.18
C ALA A 148 35.47 3.13 8.61
N ALA A 149 35.36 3.40 9.92
CA ALA A 149 34.70 4.60 10.45
C ALA A 149 35.44 5.90 10.09
N THR A 150 36.70 5.85 9.66
CA THR A 150 37.53 7.02 9.38
C THR A 150 37.33 7.65 8.00
N SER A 151 36.56 7.05 7.08
CA SER A 151 36.37 7.57 5.71
C SER A 151 34.95 8.06 5.40
N VAL A 152 34.01 8.01 6.35
CA VAL A 152 32.66 8.56 6.15
C VAL A 152 32.74 10.07 6.11
N THR A 153 32.56 10.64 4.92
CA THR A 153 32.51 12.10 4.77
C THR A 153 31.25 12.66 5.45
N PHE A 154 31.32 13.90 5.94
CA PHE A 154 30.15 14.58 6.49
C PHE A 154 28.98 14.63 5.50
N GLY A 155 29.27 14.74 4.20
CA GLY A 155 28.26 14.70 3.14
C GLY A 155 27.52 13.35 3.04
N THR A 156 28.24 12.24 3.22
CA THR A 156 27.64 10.90 3.26
C THR A 156 26.71 10.75 4.47
N LEU A 157 27.17 11.17 5.66
CA LEU A 157 26.36 11.12 6.88
C LEU A 157 25.10 11.97 6.75
N TYR A 158 25.21 13.20 6.24
CA TYR A 158 24.07 14.07 5.99
C TYR A 158 23.05 13.44 5.03
N SER A 159 23.53 12.81 3.94
CA SER A 159 22.67 12.16 2.96
C SER A 159 21.91 10.97 3.56
N ILE A 160 22.59 10.15 4.38
CA ILE A 160 21.97 9.03 5.11
C ILE A 160 20.91 9.54 6.08
N LEU A 161 21.24 10.56 6.88
CA LEU A 161 20.29 11.14 7.83
C LEU A 161 19.08 11.76 7.13
N ALA A 162 19.30 12.51 6.05
CA ALA A 162 18.22 13.08 5.24
C ALA A 162 17.32 11.97 4.66
N PHE A 163 17.92 10.89 4.15
CA PHE A 163 17.19 9.73 3.66
C PHE A 163 16.33 9.09 4.76
N ILE A 164 16.90 8.81 5.94
CA ILE A 164 16.18 8.23 7.08
C ILE A 164 15.01 9.12 7.49
N VAL A 165 15.22 10.43 7.60
CA VAL A 165 14.18 11.39 7.97
C VAL A 165 13.05 11.41 6.94
N VAL A 166 13.38 11.44 5.65
CA VAL A 166 12.37 11.42 4.57
C VAL A 166 11.57 10.13 4.60
N VAL A 167 12.23 8.97 4.68
CA VAL A 167 11.54 7.67 4.69
C VAL A 167 10.70 7.50 5.95
N ALA A 168 11.21 7.90 7.13
CA ALA A 168 10.44 7.86 8.38
C ALA A 168 9.21 8.79 8.32
N GLY A 169 9.36 9.99 7.73
CA GLY A 169 8.24 10.90 7.49
C GLY A 169 7.18 10.29 6.58
N LEU A 170 7.59 9.66 5.47
CA LEU A 170 6.68 8.96 4.57
C LEU A 170 5.97 7.78 5.24
N VAL A 171 6.70 6.98 6.03
CA VAL A 171 6.11 5.89 6.83
C VAL A 171 5.03 6.42 7.76
N TYR A 172 5.29 7.53 8.47
CA TYR A 172 4.31 8.15 9.35
C TYR A 172 3.07 8.62 8.59
N LEU A 173 3.25 9.34 7.49
CA LEU A 173 2.15 9.87 6.67
C LEU A 173 1.30 8.74 6.07
N LEU A 174 1.94 7.70 5.51
CA LEU A 174 1.24 6.58 4.91
C LEU A 174 0.52 5.71 5.95
N ARG A 175 1.11 5.53 7.14
CA ARG A 175 0.44 4.83 8.24
C ARG A 175 -0.79 5.60 8.71
N LYS A 176 -0.67 6.92 8.86
CA LYS A 176 -1.81 7.78 9.22
C LYS A 176 -2.91 7.68 8.16
N ALA A 177 -2.57 7.88 6.89
CA ALA A 177 -3.51 7.76 5.78
C ALA A 177 -4.18 6.39 5.76
N HIS A 178 -3.43 5.29 5.91
CA HIS A 178 -3.98 3.94 5.98
C HIS A 178 -5.07 3.83 7.06
N ILE A 179 -4.81 4.32 8.28
CA ILE A 179 -5.79 4.28 9.38
C ILE A 179 -7.02 5.15 9.06
N ASP A 180 -6.81 6.35 8.55
CA ASP A 180 -7.90 7.27 8.17
C ASP A 180 -8.80 6.62 7.09
N TYR A 181 -8.22 5.99 6.07
CA TYR A 181 -8.96 5.31 5.00
C TYR A 181 -9.64 4.01 5.45
N VAL A 182 -9.11 3.28 6.45
CA VAL A 182 -9.82 2.17 7.11
C VAL A 182 -11.12 2.71 7.74
N GLY A 183 -11.03 3.83 8.46
CA GLY A 183 -12.19 4.50 9.06
C GLY A 183 -13.20 4.98 8.03
N TRP A 184 -12.76 5.75 7.04
CA TRP A 184 -13.63 6.29 5.99
C TRP A 184 -14.33 5.21 5.18
N GLN A 185 -13.65 4.10 4.87
CA GLN A 185 -14.28 2.99 4.16
C GLN A 185 -15.44 2.41 4.97
N HIS A 186 -15.27 2.24 6.28
CA HIS A 186 -16.32 1.74 7.16
C HIS A 186 -17.47 2.75 7.34
N GLU A 187 -17.16 4.03 7.59
CA GLU A 187 -18.16 5.10 7.69
C GLU A 187 -18.99 5.21 6.41
N TYR A 188 -18.34 5.15 5.25
CA TYR A 188 -19.00 5.18 3.95
C TYR A 188 -19.97 4.02 3.77
N MET A 189 -19.55 2.80 4.13
CA MET A 189 -20.40 1.61 4.09
C MET A 189 -21.65 1.78 4.96
N ASN A 190 -21.49 2.30 6.19
CA ASN A 190 -22.60 2.54 7.11
C ASN A 190 -23.58 3.60 6.57
N MET A 191 -23.07 4.75 6.11
CA MET A 191 -23.90 5.82 5.53
C MET A 191 -24.70 5.34 4.32
N ALA A 192 -24.07 4.57 3.42
CA ALA A 192 -24.73 4.07 2.23
C ALA A 192 -25.84 3.05 2.56
N LEU A 193 -25.60 2.16 3.54
CA LEU A 193 -26.61 1.22 4.03
C LEU A 193 -27.77 1.91 4.76
N GLU A 194 -27.50 2.97 5.52
CA GLU A 194 -28.52 3.78 6.19
C GLU A 194 -29.36 4.60 5.21
N GLY A 195 -28.73 5.23 4.21
CA GLY A 195 -29.44 5.95 3.14
C GLY A 195 -30.39 5.05 2.36
N TYR A 196 -30.01 3.78 2.14
CA TYR A 196 -30.88 2.78 1.51
C TYR A 196 -32.08 2.38 2.38
N LYS A 197 -31.96 2.45 3.72
CA LYS A 197 -33.10 2.19 4.63
C LYS A 197 -34.19 3.27 4.54
N SER A 198 -34.00 4.34 3.75
CA SER A 198 -35.03 5.32 3.40
C SER A 198 -35.38 5.27 1.91
N PRO A 199 -36.40 4.47 1.57
CA PRO A 199 -37.63 5.13 1.17
C PRO A 199 -38.72 4.72 2.13
N LYS A 200 -38.94 5.52 3.18
CA LYS A 200 -40.29 5.58 3.73
C LYS A 200 -41.18 6.00 2.57
N THR A 201 -41.97 5.05 2.11
CA THR A 201 -43.23 5.25 1.43
C THR A 201 -44.05 6.28 2.20
N THR A 202 -43.76 7.57 2.00
CA THR A 202 -44.81 8.59 2.09
C THR A 202 -45.70 8.36 0.89
N GLY A 203 -46.49 7.28 0.97
CA GLY A 203 -47.71 7.16 0.20
C GLY A 203 -48.52 8.39 0.53
N LYS A 204 -48.45 9.40 -0.36
CA LYS A 204 -49.56 10.34 -0.52
C LYS A 204 -50.71 9.54 -1.10
N ALA A 205 -51.41 8.83 -0.23
CA ALA A 205 -52.82 8.58 -0.39
C ALA A 205 -53.52 9.91 -0.08
N ASN A 206 -53.66 10.76 -1.10
CA ASN A 206 -54.68 11.80 -1.08
C ASN A 206 -55.71 11.41 -2.14
N GLY A 207 -56.75 10.74 -1.66
CA GLY A 207 -58.07 10.82 -2.28
C GLY A 207 -58.71 12.18 -2.03
#